data_AF-A0A5B6ZGS7-F1
#
_entry.id   AF-A0A5B6ZGS7-F1
#
_cell.length_a   1.000
_cell.length_b   1.000
_cell.length_c   1.000
_cell.angle_alpha   90.00
_cell.angle_beta   90.00
_cell.angle_gamma   90.00
#
_symmetry.space_group_name_H-M   'P 1'
#
loop_
_entity.id
_entity.type
_entity.pdbx_description
1 polymer ?
#
loop_
_entity_poly.entity_id
_entity_poly.type
_entity_poly.pdbx_seq_one_letter_code
_entity_poly.pdbx_strand_id
1 'polypeptide(L)'
;MLDTVGPELQVVNKTDHPISLQVDSLVVLTPDQDKEATSNLLPINFGGLSKAVKTGDTIFIGQYLFTGSETTSVWLEVTEVKGEDVVCLIKNSATLAGSLFTLHVSQIHIDLPTLTDKDKEVISTWGVRNNIDFLSLSYTRHAEDVRQAREYLSKLGD
;
A
#
# COMPACT_ATOMS: atom_id res chain seq x y z
N MET A 1 13.83 20.10 -1.23
CA MET A 1 12.56 19.42 -1.55
C MET A 1 12.41 18.22 -0.62
N LEU A 2 11.22 18.04 -0.03
CA LEU A 2 10.84 16.87 0.78
C LEU A 2 9.75 16.11 0.02
N ASP A 3 9.87 14.79 -0.04
CA ASP A 3 8.86 13.92 -0.63
C ASP A 3 8.17 13.10 0.48
N THR A 4 6.85 13.18 0.55
CA THR A 4 6.07 12.43 1.54
C THR A 4 5.94 10.98 1.09
N VAL A 5 5.85 10.04 2.02
CA VAL A 5 5.53 8.65 1.68
C VAL A 5 4.04 8.54 1.30
N GLY A 6 3.18 9.19 2.08
CA GLY A 6 1.73 9.16 1.88
C GLY A 6 1.10 7.81 2.28
N PRO A 7 -0.20 7.65 2.04
CA PRO A 7 -0.98 6.47 2.45
C PRO A 7 -0.76 5.27 1.52
N GLU A 8 0.43 4.69 1.58
CA GLU A 8 0.76 3.49 0.80
C GLU A 8 0.15 2.23 1.43
N LEU A 9 -0.52 1.42 0.61
CA LEU A 9 -0.92 0.07 1.00
C LEU A 9 0.24 -0.88 0.72
N GLN A 10 0.58 -1.68 1.71
CA GLN A 10 1.73 -2.57 1.62
C GLN A 10 1.39 -3.96 2.16
N VAL A 11 1.96 -4.97 1.50
CA VAL A 11 2.15 -6.31 2.07
C VAL A 11 3.42 -6.30 2.91
N VAL A 12 3.34 -6.82 4.13
CA VAL A 12 4.46 -6.87 5.08
C VAL A 12 4.98 -8.28 5.21
N ASN A 13 6.21 -8.50 4.77
CA ASN A 13 6.96 -9.74 4.93
C ASN A 13 8.08 -9.56 5.97
N LYS A 14 7.82 -9.97 7.22
CA LYS A 14 8.77 -9.82 8.33
C LYS A 14 9.98 -10.75 8.26
N THR A 15 9.88 -11.86 7.53
CA THR A 15 10.96 -12.87 7.48
C THR A 15 11.96 -12.63 6.37
N ASP A 16 11.66 -11.71 5.44
CA ASP A 16 12.47 -11.41 4.25
C ASP A 16 12.73 -12.63 3.35
N HIS A 17 12.05 -13.75 3.63
CA HIS A 17 12.15 -14.97 2.84
C HIS A 17 11.31 -14.84 1.58
N PRO A 18 11.82 -15.29 0.42
CA PRO A 18 11.06 -15.24 -0.83
C PRO A 18 9.77 -16.04 -0.75
N ILE A 19 8.66 -15.42 -1.12
CA ILE A 19 7.33 -16.05 -1.13
C ILE A 19 7.00 -16.43 -2.58
N SER A 20 6.89 -17.74 -2.84
CA SER A 20 6.49 -18.24 -4.16
C SER A 20 4.97 -18.39 -4.24
N LEU A 21 4.37 -17.65 -5.16
CA LEU A 21 2.94 -17.69 -5.47
C LEU A 21 2.74 -18.44 -6.80
N GLN A 22 1.79 -19.37 -6.83
CA GLN A 22 1.49 -20.17 -8.00
C GLN A 22 0.17 -19.74 -8.64
N VAL A 23 0.16 -19.65 -9.97
CA VAL A 23 -1.07 -19.40 -10.73
C VAL A 23 -2.16 -20.40 -10.35
N ASP A 24 -3.41 -19.94 -10.38
CA ASP A 24 -4.63 -20.69 -10.07
C ASP A 24 -4.77 -21.18 -8.61
N SER A 25 -3.82 -20.85 -7.73
CA SER A 25 -3.97 -21.06 -6.29
C SER A 25 -4.62 -19.86 -5.59
N LEU A 26 -5.11 -20.09 -4.37
CA LEU A 26 -5.71 -19.05 -3.53
C LEU A 26 -4.71 -18.47 -2.53
N VAL A 27 -4.81 -17.18 -2.29
CA VAL A 27 -4.06 -16.46 -1.25
C VAL A 27 -5.00 -15.54 -0.47
N VAL A 28 -4.75 -15.40 0.83
CA VAL A 28 -5.54 -14.55 1.72
C VAL A 28 -4.77 -13.27 2.05
N LEU A 29 -5.38 -12.12 1.79
CA LEU A 29 -4.89 -10.83 2.29
C LEU A 29 -5.55 -10.56 3.65
N THR A 30 -4.76 -10.33 4.68
CA THR A 30 -5.26 -10.16 6.06
C THR A 30 -4.66 -8.91 6.70
N PRO A 31 -5.44 -8.09 7.43
CA PRO A 31 -4.89 -6.93 8.12
C PRO A 31 -4.14 -7.28 9.41
N ASP A 32 -4.14 -8.56 9.79
CA ASP A 32 -3.39 -9.06 10.93
C ASP A 32 -1.89 -9.15 10.60
N GLN A 33 -1.15 -8.11 10.99
CA GLN A 33 0.31 -8.03 10.80
C GLN A 33 1.12 -8.94 11.73
N ASP A 34 0.51 -9.60 12.73
CA ASP A 34 1.23 -10.54 13.59
C ASP A 34 1.43 -11.90 12.92
N LYS A 35 0.68 -12.18 11.85
CA LYS A 35 0.87 -13.37 11.02
C LYS A 35 2.08 -13.25 10.12
N GLU A 36 2.65 -14.40 9.78
CA GLU A 36 3.77 -14.50 8.84
C GLU A 36 3.26 -14.53 7.39
N ALA A 37 4.00 -13.85 6.51
CA ALA A 37 3.74 -13.86 5.08
C ALA A 37 4.19 -15.19 4.46
N THR A 38 3.27 -15.86 3.78
CA THR A 38 3.45 -17.19 3.18
C THR A 38 2.77 -17.26 1.81
N SER A 39 2.92 -18.37 1.11
CA SER A 39 2.27 -18.57 -0.20
C SER A 39 0.73 -18.57 -0.13
N ASN A 40 0.16 -18.75 1.06
CA ASN A 40 -1.29 -18.85 1.27
C ASN A 40 -1.89 -17.63 1.99
N LEU A 41 -1.04 -16.79 2.62
CA LEU A 41 -1.49 -15.66 3.43
C LEU A 41 -0.47 -14.51 3.37
N LEU A 42 -0.95 -13.31 3.11
CA LEU A 42 -0.16 -12.09 3.02
C LEU A 42 -0.72 -11.03 3.99
N PRO A 43 0.02 -10.67 5.04
CA PRO A 43 -0.34 -9.58 5.94
C PRO A 43 -0.26 -8.22 5.23
N ILE A 44 -1.25 -7.36 5.44
CA ILE A 44 -1.30 -6.01 4.88
C ILE A 44 -1.34 -4.93 5.97
N ASN A 45 -0.85 -3.73 5.65
CA ASN A 45 -0.82 -2.60 6.58
C ASN A 45 -2.15 -1.84 6.70
N PHE A 46 -3.25 -2.34 6.11
CA PHE A 46 -4.52 -1.64 6.03
C PHE A 46 -5.73 -2.53 6.35
N GLY A 47 -6.44 -2.19 7.44
CA GLY A 47 -7.65 -2.88 7.89
C GLY A 47 -8.89 -2.69 7.02
N GLY A 48 -8.95 -1.65 6.17
CA GLY A 48 -10.16 -1.31 5.43
C GLY A 48 -10.31 -2.00 4.08
N LEU A 49 -9.40 -2.89 3.70
CA LEU A 49 -9.38 -3.48 2.35
C LEU A 49 -10.66 -4.26 2.06
N SER A 50 -11.13 -5.06 3.04
CA SER A 50 -12.37 -5.83 3.00
C SER A 50 -13.61 -5.01 2.63
N LYS A 51 -13.65 -3.73 3.03
CA LYS A 51 -14.76 -2.79 2.78
C LYS A 51 -14.61 -2.04 1.46
N ALA A 52 -13.39 -1.97 0.93
CA ALA A 52 -13.08 -1.22 -0.26
C ALA A 52 -13.18 -2.07 -1.54
N VAL A 53 -13.03 -3.39 -1.43
CA VAL A 53 -13.04 -4.32 -2.56
C VAL A 53 -14.33 -5.14 -2.65
N LYS A 54 -14.63 -5.62 -3.84
CA LYS A 54 -15.71 -6.59 -4.13
C LYS A 54 -15.17 -7.76 -4.96
N THR A 55 -15.90 -8.87 -4.96
CA THR A 55 -15.61 -10.02 -5.82
C THR A 55 -15.47 -9.57 -7.28
N GLY A 56 -14.42 -10.06 -7.94
CA GLY A 56 -14.04 -9.70 -9.31
C GLY A 56 -13.08 -8.51 -9.42
N ASP A 57 -12.82 -7.77 -8.34
CA ASP A 57 -11.84 -6.69 -8.37
C ASP A 57 -10.42 -7.25 -8.54
N THR A 58 -9.58 -6.46 -9.20
CA THR A 58 -8.19 -6.82 -9.49
C THR A 58 -7.24 -6.08 -8.56
N ILE A 59 -6.37 -6.85 -7.90
CA ILE A 59 -5.32 -6.37 -7.01
C ILE A 59 -3.96 -6.70 -7.64
N PHE A 60 -3.05 -5.74 -7.62
CA PHE A 60 -1.67 -5.89 -8.04
C PHE A 60 -0.76 -5.75 -6.83
N ILE A 61 0.22 -6.65 -6.69
CA ILE A 61 1.23 -6.58 -5.63
C ILE A 61 2.61 -6.66 -6.26
N GLY A 62 3.48 -5.69 -5.95
CA GLY A 62 4.85 -5.65 -6.45
C GLY A 62 5.65 -4.49 -5.87
N GLN A 63 6.97 -4.56 -5.97
CA GLN A 63 7.88 -3.44 -5.63
C GLN A 63 8.08 -2.46 -6.79
N TYR A 64 7.92 -2.94 -8.03
CA TYR A 64 8.21 -2.18 -9.24
C TYR A 64 7.05 -2.30 -10.23
N LEU A 65 7.03 -1.41 -11.22
CA LEU A 65 6.09 -1.46 -12.33
C LEU A 65 6.33 -2.72 -13.15
N PHE A 66 5.27 -3.52 -13.32
CA PHE A 66 5.33 -4.76 -14.10
C PHE A 66 5.55 -4.47 -15.59
N THR A 67 6.72 -4.87 -16.11
CA THR A 67 7.05 -4.74 -17.54
C THR A 67 6.58 -5.93 -18.39
N GLY A 68 5.98 -6.97 -17.77
CA GLY A 68 5.52 -8.19 -18.45
C GLY A 68 6.59 -9.28 -18.61
N SER A 69 7.86 -8.98 -18.29
CA SER A 69 8.96 -9.96 -18.30
C SER A 69 9.41 -10.37 -16.89
N GLU A 70 8.81 -9.80 -15.86
CA GLU A 70 9.26 -9.94 -14.47
C GLU A 70 8.45 -11.01 -13.74
N THR A 71 9.11 -11.79 -12.90
CA THR A 71 8.45 -12.77 -12.03
C THR A 71 8.32 -12.26 -10.59
N THR A 72 8.44 -10.95 -10.37
CA THR A 72 8.56 -10.32 -9.05
C THR A 72 7.29 -9.59 -8.59
N SER A 73 6.22 -9.64 -9.38
CA SER A 73 4.92 -9.07 -9.04
C SER A 73 3.78 -9.99 -9.46
N VAL A 74 2.66 -9.85 -8.77
CA VAL A 74 1.52 -10.75 -8.88
C VAL A 74 0.22 -9.98 -9.08
N TRP A 75 -0.59 -10.48 -9.99
CA TRP A 75 -1.98 -10.11 -10.17
C TRP A 75 -2.88 -11.09 -9.42
N LEU A 76 -3.80 -10.53 -8.67
CA LEU A 76 -4.78 -11.23 -7.87
C LEU A 76 -6.18 -10.79 -8.29
N GLU A 77 -7.13 -11.73 -8.28
CA GLU A 77 -8.56 -11.45 -8.48
C GLU A 77 -9.32 -11.79 -7.21
N VAL A 78 -10.08 -10.84 -6.66
CA VAL A 78 -10.85 -11.06 -5.44
C VAL A 78 -11.94 -12.09 -5.68
N THR A 79 -11.90 -13.19 -4.93
CA THR A 79 -12.89 -14.27 -5.02
C THR A 79 -14.01 -14.07 -4.00
N GLU A 80 -13.64 -13.79 -2.75
CA GLU A 80 -14.60 -13.58 -1.66
C GLU A 80 -13.98 -12.72 -0.55
N VAL A 81 -14.83 -12.08 0.24
CA VAL A 81 -14.45 -11.33 1.47
C VAL A 81 -15.02 -12.08 2.67
N LYS A 82 -14.16 -12.43 3.63
CA LYS A 82 -14.49 -13.20 4.83
C LYS A 82 -14.16 -12.38 6.08
N GLY A 83 -15.13 -11.61 6.54
CA GLY A 83 -14.91 -10.66 7.64
C GLY A 83 -13.93 -9.57 7.20
N GLU A 84 -12.76 -9.52 7.81
CA GLU A 84 -11.70 -8.56 7.45
C GLU A 84 -10.67 -9.14 6.47
N ASP A 85 -10.73 -10.45 6.19
CA ASP A 85 -9.82 -11.13 5.27
C ASP A 85 -10.38 -11.12 3.84
N VAL A 86 -9.50 -10.92 2.85
CA VAL A 86 -9.84 -10.92 1.42
C VAL A 86 -9.18 -12.12 0.75
N VAL A 87 -9.98 -13.04 0.22
CA VAL A 87 -9.48 -14.24 -0.46
C VAL A 87 -9.38 -13.95 -1.95
N CYS A 88 -8.21 -14.18 -2.53
CA CYS A 88 -7.94 -13.88 -3.92
C CYS A 88 -7.42 -15.11 -4.69
N LEU A 89 -7.76 -15.18 -5.96
CA LEU A 89 -7.20 -16.12 -6.93
C LEU A 89 -5.94 -15.50 -7.56
N ILE A 90 -4.85 -16.25 -7.56
CA ILE A 90 -3.59 -15.82 -8.18
C ILE A 90 -3.68 -15.99 -9.70
N LYS A 91 -3.47 -14.89 -10.44
CA LYS A 91 -3.62 -14.85 -11.91
C LYS A 91 -2.31 -15.09 -12.65
N ASN A 92 -1.16 -15.02 -11.98
CA ASN A 92 0.14 -15.37 -12.53
C ASN A 92 1.09 -15.88 -11.43
N SER A 93 1.98 -16.79 -11.78
CA SER A 93 3.05 -17.20 -10.85
C SER A 93 4.07 -16.08 -10.66
N ALA A 94 4.51 -15.89 -9.43
CA ALA A 94 5.49 -14.87 -9.06
C ALA A 94 6.25 -15.28 -7.78
N THR A 95 7.44 -14.71 -7.60
CA THR A 95 8.22 -14.80 -6.37
C THR A 95 8.38 -13.39 -5.80
N LEU A 96 7.72 -13.14 -4.67
CA LEU A 96 7.86 -11.90 -3.93
C LEU A 96 9.10 -11.99 -3.04
N ALA A 97 10.17 -11.28 -3.42
CA ALA A 97 11.43 -11.21 -2.66
C ALA A 97 11.61 -9.83 -2.02
N GLY A 98 11.87 -9.80 -0.72
CA GLY A 98 11.96 -8.57 0.08
C GLY A 98 10.90 -8.48 1.18
N SER A 99 10.96 -7.40 1.94
CA SER A 99 10.16 -7.20 3.16
C SER A 99 8.88 -6.39 2.95
N LEU A 100 8.84 -5.53 1.93
CA LEU A 100 7.70 -4.66 1.64
C LEU A 100 7.36 -4.75 0.15
N PHE A 101 6.06 -4.86 -0.14
CA PHE A 101 5.54 -4.83 -1.50
C PHE A 101 4.34 -3.90 -1.56
N THR A 102 4.31 -3.00 -2.53
CA THR A 102 3.19 -2.09 -2.72
C THR A 102 1.99 -2.86 -3.25
N LEU A 103 0.83 -2.55 -2.69
CA LEU A 103 -0.45 -3.12 -3.08
C LEU A 103 -1.26 -2.03 -3.78
N HIS A 104 -1.68 -2.32 -5.01
CA HIS A 104 -2.55 -1.47 -5.79
C HIS A 104 -3.85 -2.19 -6.08
N VAL A 105 -4.97 -1.47 -5.98
CA VAL A 105 -6.28 -2.03 -6.31
C VAL A 105 -6.93 -1.15 -7.36
N SER A 106 -7.42 -1.78 -8.42
CA SER A 106 -8.04 -1.07 -9.52
C SER A 106 -9.45 -0.62 -9.17
N GLN A 107 -9.82 0.60 -9.59
CA GLN A 107 -11.20 1.11 -9.54
C GLN A 107 -11.82 1.23 -8.13
N ILE A 108 -10.99 1.35 -7.08
CA ILE A 108 -11.50 1.56 -5.72
C ILE A 108 -11.09 2.92 -5.17
N HIS A 109 -11.93 3.45 -4.28
CA HIS A 109 -11.62 4.64 -3.51
C HIS A 109 -11.28 4.23 -2.09
N ILE A 110 -10.05 4.51 -1.67
CA ILE A 110 -9.58 4.28 -0.32
C ILE A 110 -9.52 5.62 0.39
N ASP A 111 -10.28 5.75 1.47
CA ASP A 111 -10.36 6.96 2.27
C ASP A 111 -9.28 6.96 3.37
N LEU A 112 -8.02 7.19 2.96
CA LEU A 112 -6.90 7.42 3.87
C LEU A 112 -6.50 8.90 3.85
N PRO A 113 -5.99 9.46 4.95
CA PRO A 113 -5.44 10.81 4.95
C PRO A 113 -4.19 10.87 4.05
N THR A 114 -4.04 11.96 3.30
CA THR A 114 -2.91 12.12 2.37
C THR A 114 -1.57 12.33 3.08
N LEU A 115 -1.58 12.95 4.26
CA LEU A 115 -0.42 13.00 5.14
C LEU A 115 -0.56 11.97 6.26
N THR A 116 0.36 11.01 6.29
CA THR A 116 0.47 10.08 7.42
C THR A 116 1.01 10.80 8.65
N ASP A 117 0.86 10.20 9.83
CA ASP A 117 1.44 10.78 11.04
C ASP A 117 2.98 10.81 10.97
N LYS A 118 3.58 9.87 10.24
CA LYS A 118 5.03 9.89 9.98
C LYS A 118 5.42 11.05 9.07
N ASP A 119 4.65 11.33 8.03
CA ASP A 119 4.90 12.49 7.15
C ASP A 119 4.84 13.80 7.97
N LYS A 120 3.82 13.94 8.82
CA LYS A 120 3.68 15.10 9.73
C LYS A 120 4.89 15.23 10.67
N GLU A 121 5.34 14.13 11.26
CA GLU A 121 6.54 14.10 12.12
C GLU A 121 7.79 14.56 11.35
N VAL A 122 8.03 14.04 10.15
CA VAL A 122 9.23 14.40 9.36
C VAL A 122 9.15 15.85 8.88
N ILE A 123 7.97 16.31 8.44
CA ILE A 123 7.74 17.71 8.05
C ILE A 123 8.08 18.64 9.22
N SER A 124 7.58 18.37 10.42
CA SER A 124 7.80 19.23 11.60
C SER A 124 9.22 19.16 12.16
N THR A 125 9.84 17.97 12.20
CA THR A 125 11.14 17.77 12.85
C THR A 125 12.33 17.99 11.93
N TRP A 126 12.17 17.77 10.62
CA TRP A 126 13.23 17.91 9.63
C TRP A 126 12.89 18.95 8.56
N GLY A 127 11.68 18.94 8.01
CA GLY A 127 11.28 19.86 6.93
C GLY A 127 11.38 21.33 7.32
N VAL A 128 10.75 21.71 8.45
CA VAL A 128 10.78 23.08 8.98
C VAL A 128 12.21 23.52 9.30
N ARG A 129 13.00 22.66 9.97
CA ARG A 129 14.39 22.97 10.36
C ARG A 129 15.29 23.26 9.16
N ASN A 130 15.04 22.60 8.04
CA ASN A 130 15.83 22.74 6.82
C ASN A 130 15.26 23.79 5.85
N ASN A 131 14.18 24.48 6.23
CA ASN A 131 13.54 25.53 5.43
C ASN A 131 13.31 25.10 3.96
N ILE A 132 12.68 23.94 3.78
CA ILE A 132 12.47 23.34 2.46
C ILE A 132 11.61 24.24 1.55
N ASP A 133 11.99 24.34 0.28
CA ASP A 133 11.23 25.15 -0.69
C ASP A 133 10.01 24.43 -1.29
N PHE A 134 10.09 23.09 -1.36
CA PHE A 134 9.09 22.26 -2.03
C PHE A 134 8.75 21.04 -1.19
N LEU A 135 7.44 20.76 -1.10
CA LEU A 135 6.87 19.52 -0.59
C LEU A 135 6.17 18.79 -1.74
N SER A 136 6.63 17.58 -2.06
CA SER A 136 5.94 16.65 -2.95
C SER A 136 4.94 15.84 -2.12
N LEU A 137 3.66 15.85 -2.54
CA LEU A 137 2.55 15.22 -1.84
C LEU A 137 2.13 13.94 -2.58
N SER A 138 2.57 12.80 -2.05
CA SER A 138 2.33 11.47 -2.62
C SER A 138 0.86 11.07 -2.48
N TYR A 139 0.36 10.33 -3.47
CA TYR A 139 -1.03 9.84 -3.51
C TYR A 139 -2.11 10.94 -3.39
N THR A 140 -1.84 12.15 -3.90
CA THR A 140 -2.82 13.24 -3.98
C THR A 140 -3.99 12.83 -4.90
N ARG A 141 -5.22 12.78 -4.37
CA ARG A 141 -6.42 12.32 -5.11
C ARG A 141 -7.32 13.47 -5.53
N HIS A 142 -7.43 14.51 -4.72
CA HIS A 142 -8.30 15.64 -4.99
C HIS A 142 -7.77 16.95 -4.40
N ALA A 143 -8.31 18.08 -4.84
CA ALA A 143 -7.90 19.41 -4.40
C ALA A 143 -7.92 19.59 -2.87
N GLU A 144 -8.77 18.86 -2.16
CA GLU A 144 -8.87 18.96 -0.71
C GLU A 144 -7.63 18.41 0.02
N ASP A 145 -6.92 17.45 -0.56
CA ASP A 145 -5.67 16.92 0.01
C ASP A 145 -4.61 18.02 0.08
N VAL A 146 -4.54 18.83 -0.98
CA VAL A 146 -3.64 19.98 -1.06
C VAL A 146 -4.04 21.07 -0.06
N ARG A 147 -5.34 21.28 0.15
CA ARG A 147 -5.83 22.26 1.14
C ARG A 147 -5.47 21.82 2.56
N GLN A 148 -5.70 20.55 2.91
CA GLN A 148 -5.35 19.99 4.20
C GLN A 148 -3.83 20.03 4.45
N ALA A 149 -3.02 19.66 3.46
CA ALA A 149 -1.56 19.76 3.58
C ALA A 149 -1.11 21.21 3.78
N ARG A 150 -1.68 22.16 3.05
CA ARG A 150 -1.40 23.59 3.20
C ARG A 150 -1.80 24.10 4.59
N GLU A 151 -2.98 23.73 5.07
CA GLU A 151 -3.45 24.11 6.41
C GLU A 151 -2.52 23.58 7.50
N TYR A 152 -2.04 22.34 7.36
CA TYR A 152 -1.07 21.76 8.28
C TYR A 152 0.25 22.52 8.27
N LEU A 153 0.81 22.82 7.09
CA LEU A 153 2.06 23.58 6.96
C LEU A 153 1.95 25.00 7.53
N SER A 154 0.82 25.67 7.33
CA SER A 154 0.56 27.01 7.89
C SER A 154 0.54 27.06 9.42
N LYS A 155 0.43 25.91 10.12
CA LYS A 155 0.54 25.83 11.58
C LYS A 155 1.98 25.69 12.07
N LEU A 156 2.92 25.40 11.17
CA LEU A 156 4.31 25.07 11.49
C LEU A 156 5.30 26.18 11.12
N GLY A 157 4.89 27.10 10.25
CA GLY A 157 5.66 28.31 9.90
C GLY A 157 4.98 29.56 10.47
N ASP A 158 5.75 30.64 10.58
CA ASP A 158 5.23 31.99 10.81
C ASP A 158 4.51 32.55 9.56
#